data_AF-A0A227P9L7-F1
#
_entry.id   AF-A0A227P9L7-F1
#
_cell.length_a   1.000
_cell.length_b   1.000
_cell.length_c   1.000
_cell.angle_alpha   90.00
_cell.angle_beta   90.00
_cell.angle_gamma   90.00
#
_symmetry.space_group_name_H-M   'P 1'
#
loop_
_entity.id
_entity.type
_entity.pdbx_description
1 polymer ?
#
loop_
_entity_poly.entity_id
_entity_poly.type
_entity_poly.pdbx_seq_one_letter_code
_entity_poly.pdbx_strand_id
1 'polypeptide(L)'
;MADFFEKKDRHLIPNWRSFDNTAKLGELNGSKSIKLDSSFKPDISDLLDGWNDSQSIGIAGDILGVALVCNQSDNQTVKNISKFVLQNQEIASKAIIEAANNILKPKRKKFN
;
A
#
# COMPACT_ATOMS: atom_id res chain seq x y z
N MET A 1 -34.88 -39.60 9.73
CA MET A 1 -33.73 -38.69 9.50
C MET A 1 -34.08 -37.88 8.28
N ALA A 2 -34.10 -36.56 8.38
CA ALA A 2 -34.45 -35.70 7.24
C ALA A 2 -33.23 -35.55 6.34
N ASP A 3 -33.34 -36.01 5.09
CA ASP A 3 -32.32 -35.79 4.06
C ASP A 3 -32.37 -34.32 3.62
N PHE A 4 -31.28 -33.59 3.83
CA PHE A 4 -31.10 -32.26 3.26
C PHE A 4 -30.56 -32.42 1.83
N PHE A 5 -31.44 -32.23 0.85
CA PHE A 5 -31.00 -32.06 -0.54
C PHE A 5 -30.32 -30.69 -0.69
N GLU A 6 -28.99 -30.65 -0.65
CA GLU A 6 -28.23 -29.46 -1.01
C GLU A 6 -28.35 -29.21 -2.52
N LYS A 7 -29.20 -28.25 -2.89
CA LYS A 7 -29.27 -27.73 -4.26
C LYS A 7 -27.95 -26.99 -4.56
N LYS A 8 -27.04 -27.68 -5.25
CA LYS A 8 -25.66 -27.23 -5.54
C LYS A 8 -25.61 -25.93 -6.34
N ASP A 9 -26.57 -25.71 -7.24
CA ASP A 9 -26.71 -24.49 -8.05
C ASP A 9 -27.78 -23.56 -7.48
N ARG A 10 -27.36 -22.74 -6.52
CA ARG A 10 -28.15 -21.63 -6.00
C ARG A 10 -28.23 -20.53 -7.05
N HIS A 11 -29.34 -20.47 -7.78
CA HIS A 11 -29.73 -19.35 -8.64
C HIS A 11 -30.21 -18.18 -7.77
N LEU A 12 -29.31 -17.56 -7.04
CA LEU A 12 -29.62 -16.43 -6.16
C LEU A 12 -29.36 -15.12 -6.90
N ILE A 13 -30.34 -14.23 -6.87
CA ILE A 13 -30.12 -12.82 -7.15
C ILE A 13 -29.41 -12.24 -5.93
N PRO A 14 -28.21 -11.65 -6.07
CA PRO A 14 -27.54 -11.02 -4.95
C PRO A 14 -28.44 -9.93 -4.35
N ASN A 15 -28.56 -9.90 -3.03
CA ASN A 15 -29.28 -8.81 -2.36
C ASN A 15 -28.37 -7.57 -2.32
N TRP A 16 -28.50 -6.72 -3.35
CA TRP A 16 -27.85 -5.41 -3.36
C TRP A 16 -28.59 -4.47 -2.43
N ARG A 17 -28.15 -4.43 -1.17
CA ARG A 17 -28.66 -3.48 -0.17
C ARG A 17 -28.20 -2.07 -0.53
N SER A 18 -29.01 -1.08 -0.18
CA SER A 18 -28.59 0.32 -0.26
C SER A 18 -27.39 0.56 0.67
N PHE A 19 -26.57 1.55 0.32
CA PHE A 19 -25.44 1.98 1.14
C PHE A 19 -25.89 2.29 2.58
N ASP A 20 -27.00 3.02 2.75
CA ASP A 20 -27.55 3.37 4.07
C ASP A 20 -27.92 2.15 4.92
N ASN A 21 -28.52 1.13 4.32
CA ASN A 21 -28.87 -0.10 5.05
C ASN A 21 -27.61 -0.88 5.44
N THR A 22 -26.62 -0.93 4.54
CA THR A 22 -25.31 -1.53 4.80
C THR A 22 -24.58 -0.81 5.94
N ALA A 23 -24.66 0.53 5.97
CA ALA A 23 -24.13 1.36 7.04
C ALA A 23 -24.82 1.09 8.39
N LYS A 24 -26.17 1.09 8.41
CA LYS A 24 -26.99 0.84 9.60
C LYS A 24 -26.77 -0.55 10.21
N LEU A 25 -26.50 -1.55 9.37
CA LEU A 25 -26.16 -2.90 9.80
C LEU A 25 -24.74 -2.99 10.39
N GLY A 26 -23.96 -1.91 10.36
CA GLY A 26 -22.61 -1.87 10.90
C GLY A 26 -21.58 -2.60 10.04
N GLU A 27 -21.95 -2.99 8.82
CA GLU A 27 -21.05 -3.64 7.85
C GLU A 27 -19.99 -2.65 7.34
N LEU A 28 -20.29 -1.34 7.37
CA LEU A 28 -19.36 -0.26 7.03
C LEU A 28 -18.48 0.19 8.21
N ASN A 29 -18.49 -0.51 9.35
CA ASN A 29 -17.64 -0.21 10.52
C ASN A 29 -16.16 -0.58 10.27
N GLY A 30 -15.58 -0.14 9.15
CA GLY A 30 -14.15 -0.18 8.87
C GLY A 30 -13.35 0.87 9.66
N SER A 31 -14.01 1.68 10.49
CA SER A 31 -13.40 2.75 11.31
C SER A 31 -12.62 2.25 12.53
N LYS A 32 -12.60 0.93 12.79
CA LYS A 32 -11.62 0.39 13.75
C LYS A 32 -10.24 0.67 13.19
N SER A 33 -9.41 1.40 13.93
CA SER A 33 -8.01 1.59 13.56
C SER A 33 -7.37 0.21 13.46
N ILE A 34 -7.23 -0.32 12.25
CA ILE A 34 -6.40 -1.47 11.99
C ILE A 34 -5.01 -0.99 12.35
N LYS A 35 -4.49 -1.48 13.49
CA LYS A 35 -3.06 -1.34 13.77
C LYS A 35 -2.39 -2.22 12.73
N LEU A 36 -2.08 -1.62 11.58
CA LEU A 36 -1.22 -2.24 10.58
C LEU A 36 0.01 -2.74 11.32
N ASP A 37 0.22 -4.04 11.26
CA ASP A 37 1.37 -4.64 11.92
C ASP A 37 2.63 -4.08 11.27
N SER A 38 3.32 -3.20 12.00
CA SER A 38 4.58 -2.62 11.58
C SER A 38 5.70 -3.65 11.42
N SER A 39 5.48 -4.90 11.86
CA SER A 39 6.38 -6.02 11.61
C SER A 39 6.34 -6.50 10.17
N PHE A 40 5.24 -6.25 9.45
CA PHE A 40 5.09 -6.68 8.07
C PHE A 40 6.05 -5.91 7.16
N LYS A 41 7.14 -6.59 6.81
CA LYS A 41 8.17 -6.12 5.90
C LYS A 41 8.20 -7.08 4.72
N PRO A 42 7.39 -6.84 3.67
CA PRO A 42 7.46 -7.67 2.49
C PRO A 42 8.86 -7.57 1.90
N ASP A 43 9.27 -8.67 1.31
CA ASP A 43 10.50 -8.72 0.54
C ASP A 43 10.39 -7.76 -0.66
N ILE A 44 11.43 -6.98 -0.89
CA ILE A 44 11.54 -6.05 -2.01
C ILE A 44 12.71 -6.40 -2.93
N SER A 45 13.31 -7.60 -2.76
CA SER A 45 14.48 -8.04 -3.52
C SER A 45 14.25 -7.96 -5.03
N ASP A 46 13.11 -8.44 -5.53
CA ASP A 46 12.77 -8.38 -6.97
C ASP A 46 12.79 -6.93 -7.52
N LEU A 47 12.29 -5.97 -6.72
CA LEU A 47 12.31 -4.55 -7.11
C LEU A 47 13.73 -3.98 -7.07
N LEU A 48 14.54 -4.41 -6.10
CA LEU A 48 15.93 -3.99 -5.98
C LEU A 48 16.80 -4.57 -7.10
N ASP A 49 16.54 -5.80 -7.51
CA ASP A 49 17.21 -6.43 -8.65
C ASP A 49 16.87 -5.67 -9.94
N GLY A 50 15.59 -5.37 -10.17
CA GLY A 50 15.18 -4.52 -11.28
C GLY A 50 15.83 -3.14 -11.25
N TRP A 51 16.02 -2.56 -10.06
CA TRP A 51 16.73 -1.29 -9.88
C TRP A 51 18.22 -1.38 -10.22
N ASN A 52 18.86 -2.50 -9.85
CA ASN A 52 20.27 -2.75 -10.15
C ASN A 52 20.49 -2.97 -11.65
N ASP A 53 19.54 -3.62 -12.33
CA ASP A 53 19.58 -3.84 -13.78
C ASP A 53 19.30 -2.55 -14.56
N SER A 54 18.34 -1.74 -14.10
CA SER A 54 17.94 -0.51 -14.78
C SER A 54 17.44 0.55 -13.80
N GLN A 55 18.21 1.63 -13.66
CA GLN A 55 17.85 2.76 -12.80
C GLN A 55 16.84 3.67 -13.50
N SER A 56 15.57 3.24 -13.51
CA SER A 56 14.47 3.98 -14.11
C SER A 56 13.56 4.65 -13.07
N ILE A 57 12.91 5.74 -13.48
CA ILE A 57 11.95 6.47 -12.63
C ILE A 57 10.73 5.61 -12.28
N GLY A 58 10.31 4.70 -13.18
CA GLY A 58 9.21 3.78 -12.93
C GLY A 58 9.52 2.84 -11.76
N ILE A 59 10.67 2.16 -11.83
CA ILE A 59 11.12 1.23 -10.79
C ILE A 59 11.35 1.97 -9.46
N ALA A 60 11.94 3.18 -9.51
CA ALA A 60 12.04 4.03 -8.33
C ALA A 60 10.67 4.33 -7.72
N GLY A 61 9.67 4.64 -8.53
CA GLY A 61 8.29 4.87 -8.09
C GLY A 61 7.70 3.69 -7.34
N ASP A 62 7.85 2.48 -7.88
CA ASP A 62 7.35 1.25 -7.25
C ASP A 62 8.03 1.00 -5.89
N ILE A 63 9.35 1.13 -5.83
CA ILE A 63 10.13 0.96 -4.58
C ILE A 63 9.69 1.98 -3.52
N LEU A 64 9.54 3.25 -3.90
CA LEU A 64 9.12 4.30 -2.95
C LEU A 64 7.69 4.07 -2.45
N GLY A 65 6.78 3.62 -3.32
CA GLY A 65 5.42 3.26 -2.95
C GLY A 65 5.38 2.13 -1.92
N VAL A 66 6.11 1.04 -2.19
CA VAL A 66 6.21 -0.09 -1.25
C VAL A 66 6.85 0.36 0.06
N ALA A 67 7.93 1.15 0.01
CA ALA A 67 8.62 1.61 1.20
C ALA A 67 7.75 2.51 2.10
N LEU A 68 6.85 3.31 1.52
CA LEU A 68 5.89 4.12 2.27
C LEU A 68 4.80 3.26 2.94
N VAL A 69 4.22 2.32 2.20
CA VAL A 69 3.14 1.46 2.72
C VAL A 69 3.65 0.51 3.79
N CYS A 70 4.88 0.00 3.63
CA CYS A 70 5.46 -1.03 4.48
C CYS A 70 6.39 -0.49 5.58
N ASN A 71 6.36 0.82 5.84
CA ASN A 71 7.22 1.48 6.85
C ASN A 71 8.73 1.21 6.68
N GLN A 72 9.20 0.98 5.44
CA GLN A 72 10.63 0.75 5.15
C GLN A 72 11.39 2.02 4.74
N SER A 73 10.81 3.20 4.98
CA SER A 73 11.39 4.51 4.63
C SER A 73 12.75 4.78 5.28
N ASP A 74 13.08 4.07 6.38
CA ASP A 74 14.34 4.24 7.09
C ASP A 74 15.53 3.54 6.40
N ASN A 75 15.26 2.62 5.45
CA ASN A 75 16.27 1.88 4.69
C ASN A 75 17.14 2.85 3.86
N GLN A 76 18.47 2.66 3.95
CA GLN A 76 19.43 3.51 3.24
C GLN A 76 19.30 3.41 1.72
N THR A 77 19.00 2.23 1.18
CA THR A 77 18.80 2.02 -0.26
C THR A 77 17.62 2.85 -0.76
N VAL A 78 16.50 2.81 -0.04
CA VAL A 78 15.30 3.61 -0.35
C VAL A 78 15.64 5.10 -0.30
N LYS A 79 16.40 5.57 0.68
CA LYS A 79 16.84 6.98 0.76
C LYS A 79 17.72 7.39 -0.43
N ASN A 80 18.57 6.49 -0.91
CA ASN A 80 19.40 6.76 -2.09
C ASN A 80 18.54 6.86 -3.36
N ILE A 81 17.54 5.98 -3.50
CA ILE A 81 16.57 6.01 -4.61
C ILE A 81 15.72 7.29 -4.56
N SER A 82 15.29 7.73 -3.37
CA SER A 82 14.62 9.03 -3.21
C SER A 82 15.48 10.18 -3.73
N LYS A 83 16.79 10.17 -3.47
CA LYS A 83 17.71 11.19 -3.99
C LYS A 83 17.83 11.13 -5.51
N PHE A 84 17.89 9.93 -6.09
CA PHE A 84 17.90 9.76 -7.54
C PHE A 84 16.66 10.37 -8.20
N VAL A 85 15.47 10.14 -7.64
CA VAL A 85 14.23 10.77 -8.11
C VAL A 85 14.33 12.29 -8.05
N LEU A 86 14.85 12.83 -6.94
CA LEU A 86 15.01 14.28 -6.77
C LEU A 86 16.09 14.89 -7.66
N GLN A 87 17.03 14.10 -8.19
CA GLN A 87 17.98 14.56 -9.20
C GLN A 87 17.37 14.56 -10.61
N ASN A 88 16.35 13.74 -10.84
CA ASN A 88 15.68 13.55 -12.14
C ASN A 88 14.24 14.08 -12.13
N GLN A 89 13.99 15.19 -11.42
CA GLN A 89 12.64 15.74 -11.23
C GLN A 89 11.94 16.13 -12.55
N GLU A 90 12.70 16.43 -13.60
CA GLU A 90 12.16 16.80 -14.90
C GLU A 90 11.39 15.66 -15.58
N ILE A 91 11.76 14.41 -15.27
CA ILE A 91 11.19 13.19 -15.86
C ILE A 91 10.21 12.52 -14.89
N ALA A 92 10.32 12.83 -13.59
CA ALA A 92 9.48 12.25 -12.56
C ALA A 92 8.11 12.93 -12.45
N SER A 93 7.07 12.12 -12.20
CA SER A 93 5.75 12.65 -11.91
C SER A 93 5.73 13.32 -10.53
N LYS A 94 4.83 14.31 -10.35
CA LYS A 94 4.67 15.04 -9.09
C LYS A 94 4.45 14.10 -7.89
N ALA A 95 3.71 13.02 -8.08
CA ALA A 95 3.43 12.04 -7.03
C ALA A 95 4.71 11.31 -6.56
N ILE A 96 5.59 10.92 -7.48
CA ILE A 96 6.85 10.24 -7.15
C ILE A 96 7.81 11.23 -6.45
N ILE A 97 7.85 12.48 -6.90
CA ILE A 97 8.63 13.54 -6.26
C ILE A 97 8.14 13.78 -4.82
N GLU A 98 6.83 13.81 -4.61
CA GLU A 98 6.25 13.97 -3.27
C GLU A 98 6.56 12.77 -2.37
N ALA A 99 6.47 11.55 -2.91
CA ALA A 99 6.84 10.33 -2.19
C ALA A 99 8.31 10.35 -1.75
N ALA A 100 9.22 10.71 -2.65
CA ALA A 100 10.65 10.84 -2.36
C ALA A 100 10.91 11.87 -1.24
N ASN A 101 10.26 13.03 -1.33
CA ASN A 101 10.36 14.07 -0.30
C ASN A 101 9.80 13.59 1.06
N ASN A 102 8.70 12.85 1.08
CA ASN A 102 8.12 12.32 2.32
C ASN A 102 9.03 11.30 3.00
N ILE A 103 9.75 10.48 2.24
CA ILE A 103 10.74 9.54 2.78
C ILE A 103 11.95 10.27 3.38
N LEU A 104 12.40 11.36 2.76
CA LEU A 104 13.57 12.12 3.25
C LEU A 104 13.25 13.07 4.42
N LYS A 105 11.97 13.41 4.64
CA LYS A 105 11.56 14.23 5.79
C LYS A 105 11.88 13.50 7.10
N PRO A 106 12.54 14.15 8.06
CA PRO A 106 12.76 13.56 9.38
C PRO A 106 11.41 13.29 10.06
N LYS A 107 11.20 12.06 10.55
CA LYS A 107 10.01 11.73 11.35
C LYS A 107 9.94 12.69 12.55
N ARG A 108 8.87 13.48 12.65
CA ARG A 108 8.64 14.33 13.83
C ARG A 108 8.59 13.44 15.06
N LYS A 109 9.54 13.63 15.99
CA LYS A 109 9.47 13.02 17.32
C LYS A 109 8.19 13.50 17.98
N LYS A 110 7.24 12.59 18.22
CA LYS A 110 6.15 12.85 19.15
C LYS A 110 6.77 12.86 20.54
N PHE A 111 6.80 14.04 21.17
CA PHE A 111 7.05 14.11 22.61
C PHE A 111 5.80 13.55 23.29
N ASN A 112 5.98 12.49 24.08
CA ASN A 112 4.96 11.93 24.96
C ASN A 112 4.91 12.77 26.24
#